data_AF-A0AA51AU97-F1
#
_entry.id   AF-A0AA51AU97-F1
#
_cell.length_a   1.000
_cell.length_b   1.000
_cell.length_c   1.000
_cell.angle_alpha   90.00
_cell.angle_beta   90.00
_cell.angle_gamma   90.00
#
_symmetry.space_group_name_H-M   'P 1'
#
loop_
_entity.id
_entity.type
_entity.pdbx_description
1 polymer ?
#
loop_
_entity_poly.entity_id
_entity_poly.type
_entity_poly.pdbx_seq_one_letter_code
_entity_poly.pdbx_strand_id
1 'polypeptide(L)' 'QSSSSRAHEQAAAAELDDAPRLLARVVRAHLDTCEFTRDRVAAMRARARDCPTYSQPT' A
#
# COMPACT_ATOMS: atom_id res chain seq x y z
N GLN A 1 21.05 -9.91 36.46
CA GLN A 1 21.46 -10.09 35.04
C GLN A 1 20.16 -10.09 34.23
N SER A 2 19.67 -8.91 33.84
CA SER A 2 18.27 -8.75 33.38
C SER A 2 18.05 -7.54 32.48
N SER A 3 18.85 -6.49 32.65
CA SER A 3 18.73 -5.25 31.88
C SER A 3 19.04 -5.45 30.39
N SER A 4 19.99 -6.33 30.05
CA SER A 4 20.30 -6.68 28.66
C SER A 4 19.14 -7.42 27.99
N SER A 5 18.51 -8.38 28.67
CA SER A 5 17.33 -9.09 28.15
C SER A 5 16.18 -8.14 27.85
N ARG A 6 15.85 -7.25 28.80
CA ARG A 6 14.79 -6.25 28.62
C ARG A 6 15.07 -5.27 27.48
N ALA A 7 16.32 -4.83 27.33
CA ALA A 7 16.71 -3.97 26.22
C ALA A 7 16.58 -4.68 24.87
N HIS A 8 16.92 -5.98 24.82
CA HIS A 8 16.76 -6.79 23.62
C HIS A 8 15.29 -6.99 23.24
N GLU A 9 14.43 -7.26 24.22
CA GLU A 9 12.97 -7.37 24.02
C GLU A 9 12.36 -6.05 23.52
N GLN A 10 12.79 -4.91 24.06
CA GLN A 10 12.33 -3.59 23.61
C GLN A 10 12.80 -3.26 22.19
N ALA A 11 14.04 -3.59 21.84
CA ALA A 11 14.56 -3.40 20.48
C ALA A 11 13.77 -4.25 19.47
N ALA A 12 13.53 -5.52 19.77
CA ALA A 12 12.74 -6.41 18.93
C ALA A 12 11.29 -5.90 18.76
N ALA A 13 10.67 -5.40 19.83
CA ALA A 13 9.35 -4.80 19.76
C ALA A 13 9.32 -3.53 18.88
N ALA A 14 10.35 -2.70 18.95
CA ALA A 14 10.46 -1.49 18.13
C ALA A 14 10.62 -1.82 16.63
N GLU A 15 11.44 -2.80 16.28
CA GLU A 15 11.62 -3.24 14.89
C GLU A 15 10.31 -3.77 14.28
N LEU A 16 9.54 -4.53 15.06
CA LEU A 16 8.23 -5.04 14.66
C LEU A 16 7.20 -3.91 14.46
N ASP A 17 7.30 -2.83 15.24
CA ASP A 17 6.41 -1.67 15.14
C ASP A 17 6.78 -0.76 13.95
N ASP A 18 8.06 -0.71 13.57
CA ASP A 18 8.55 0.12 12.46
C ASP A 18 8.08 -0.38 11.09
N ALA A 19 8.06 -1.69 10.87
CA ALA A 19 7.62 -2.29 9.61
C ALA A 19 6.17 -1.93 9.20
N PRO A 20 5.12 -2.14 10.04
CA PRO A 20 3.76 -1.77 9.70
C PRO A 20 3.59 -0.26 9.57
N ARG A 21 4.33 0.55 10.35
CA ARG A 21 4.34 2.01 10.23
C ARG A 21 4.93 2.47 8.89
N LEU A 22 6.02 1.85 8.46
CA LEU A 22 6.64 2.13 7.16
C LEU A 22 5.67 1.78 6.02
N LEU A 23 5.09 0.58 6.05
CA LEU A 23 4.11 0.15 5.05
C LEU A 23 2.92 1.11 4.98
N ALA A 24 2.38 1.53 6.13
CA ALA A 24 1.27 2.49 6.17
C ALA A 24 1.63 3.83 5.50
N ARG A 25 2.85 4.34 5.73
CA ARG A 25 3.34 5.58 5.10
C ARG A 25 3.50 5.42 3.59
N VAL A 26 4.10 4.32 3.13
CA VAL A 26 4.29 4.05 1.70
C VAL A 26 2.96 3.90 0.99
N VAL A 27 2.03 3.12 1.55
CA VAL A 27 0.69 2.95 1.01
C VAL A 27 -0.05 4.29 0.95
N ARG A 28 0.05 5.11 2.00
CA ARG A 28 -0.57 6.44 2.01
C ARG A 28 -0.01 7.34 0.91
N ALA A 29 1.31 7.43 0.80
CA ALA A 29 1.97 8.22 -0.24
C ALA A 29 1.56 7.76 -1.65
N HIS A 30 1.46 6.45 -1.88
CA HIS A 30 0.97 5.89 -3.15
C HIS A 30 -0.48 6.30 -3.42
N LEU A 31 -1.37 6.19 -2.41
CA LEU A 31 -2.78 6.56 -2.55
C LEU A 31 -2.97 8.06 -2.79
N ASP A 32 -2.09 8.90 -2.25
CA ASP A 32 -2.17 10.36 -2.42
C ASP A 32 -1.65 10.80 -3.80
N THR A 33 -0.58 10.18 -4.30
CA THR A 33 0.13 10.63 -5.52
C THR A 33 -0.20 9.87 -6.80
N CYS A 34 -0.64 8.61 -6.72
CA CYS A 34 -0.93 7.80 -7.90
C CYS A 34 -2.37 8.01 -8.39
N GLU A 35 -2.52 8.40 -9.66
CA GLU A 35 -3.83 8.57 -10.30
C GLU A 35 -4.52 7.25 -10.63
N PHE A 36 -3.75 6.16 -10.73
CA PHE A 36 -4.21 4.85 -11.18
C PHE A 36 -4.42 3.84 -10.04
N THR A 37 -4.73 4.32 -8.85
CA THR A 37 -5.08 3.42 -7.73
C THR A 37 -6.40 2.71 -8.01
N ARG A 38 -6.55 1.51 -7.44
CA ARG A 38 -7.73 0.65 -7.64
C ARG A 38 -9.05 1.40 -7.53
N ASP A 39 -9.18 2.25 -6.51
CA ASP A 39 -10.43 2.95 -6.22
C ASP A 39 -10.64 4.12 -7.19
N ARG A 40 -9.58 4.87 -7.53
CA ARG A 40 -9.65 5.96 -8.52
C ARG A 40 -10.04 5.46 -9.91
N VAL A 41 -9.55 4.29 -10.32
CA VAL A 41 -9.90 3.69 -11.63
C VAL A 41 -11.18 2.86 -11.62
N ALA A 42 -11.86 2.71 -10.49
CA ALA A 42 -13.01 1.80 -10.38
C ALA A 42 -14.13 2.18 -11.37
N ALA A 43 -14.49 3.46 -11.46
CA ALA A 43 -15.49 3.96 -12.39
C ALA A 43 -15.07 3.78 -13.86
N MET A 44 -13.80 4.05 -14.17
CA MET A 44 -13.24 3.83 -15.51
C MET A 44 -13.33 2.35 -15.91
N ARG A 45 -12.97 1.44 -15.00
CA ARG A 45 -13.04 -0.01 -15.22
C ARG A 45 -14.48 -0.50 -15.37
N ALA A 46 -15.44 0.06 -14.61
CA ALA A 46 -16.86 -0.27 -14.76
C ALA A 46 -17.35 0.14 -16.16
N ARG A 47 -17.12 1.39 -16.57
CA ARG A 47 -17.51 1.88 -17.90
C ARG A 47 -16.91 1.07 -19.04
N ALA A 48 -15.64 0.67 -18.94
CA ALA A 48 -14.99 -0.15 -19.95
C ALA A 48 -15.62 -1.56 -20.08
N ARG A 49 -16.20 -2.09 -19.00
CA ARG A 49 -16.95 -3.35 -19.03
C ARG A 49 -18.35 -3.17 -19.61
N ASP A 50 -19.01 -2.06 -19.27
CA ASP A 50 -20.38 -1.79 -19.70
C ASP A 50 -20.47 -1.36 -21.18
N CYS A 51 -19.44 -0.66 -21.68
CA CYS A 51 -19.35 -0.20 -23.06
C CYS A 51 -17.91 -0.39 -23.57
N PRO A 52 -17.55 -1.61 -24.00
CA PRO A 52 -16.20 -1.88 -24.49
C PRO A 52 -15.99 -1.25 -25.88
N THR A 53 -14.91 -0.49 -26.03
CA THR A 53 -14.45 0.01 -27.32
C THR A 53 -13.22 -0.78 -27.74
N TYR A 54 -13.32 -1.54 -28.84
CA TYR A 54 -12.20 -2.28 -29.40
C TYR A 54 -11.55 -1.44 -30.51
N SER A 55 -10.22 -1.33 -30.49
CA SER A 55 -9.49 -0.77 -31.64
C SER A 55 -9.60 -1.71 -32.83
N GLN A 56 -9.75 -1.15 -34.03
CA GLN A 56 -9.66 -1.93 -35.27
C GLN A 56 -8.24 -2.49 -35.43
N PRO A 57 -8.08 -3.67 -36.04
CA PRO A 57 -6.75 -4.19 -36.39
C PRO A 57 -6.04 -3.22 -37.34
N THR A 58 -4.76 -2.94 -37.07
CA THR A 58 -3.85 -2.21 -37.98
C THR A 58 -3.36 -3.10 -39.10
#